data_AF-A0A2R6BSP3-F1
#
_entry.id   AF-A0A2R6BSP3-F1
#
_cell.length_a   1.000
_cell.length_b   1.000
_cell.length_c   1.000
_cell.angle_alpha   90.00
_cell.angle_beta   90.00
_cell.angle_gamma   90.00
#
_symmetry.space_group_name_H-M   'P 1'
#
loop_
_entity.id
_entity.type
_entity.pdbx_description
1 polymer ?
#
loop_
_entity_poly.entity_id
_entity_poly.type
_entity_poly.pdbx_seq_one_letter_code
_entity_poly.pdbx_strand_id
1 'polypeptide(L)' 'MVSEFKCNMCGAVFATQSELMDHAARSHSQTSAPQYRCDKCGVSFKTQEELMAHAKSSHAM' A
#
# COMPACT_ATOMS: atom_id res chain seq x y z
N MET A 1 -3.81 10.18 -31.52
CA MET A 1 -3.16 10.26 -30.20
C MET A 1 -3.38 8.93 -29.54
N VAL A 2 -2.35 8.11 -29.39
CA VAL A 2 -2.47 6.83 -28.68
C VAL A 2 -2.59 7.18 -27.20
N SER A 3 -3.71 6.83 -26.59
CA SER A 3 -3.92 6.97 -25.16
C SER A 3 -3.10 5.90 -24.46
N GLU A 4 -1.87 6.25 -24.06
CA GLU A 4 -0.96 5.32 -23.39
C GLU A 4 -1.32 5.22 -21.90
N PHE A 5 -1.54 3.99 -21.43
CA PHE A 5 -1.83 3.74 -20.02
C PHE A 5 -0.51 3.50 -19.28
N LYS A 6 0.04 4.56 -18.71
CA LYS A 6 1.31 4.53 -17.99
C LYS A 6 1.12 4.23 -16.50
N CYS A 7 1.87 3.25 -15.99
CA CYS A 7 1.97 2.97 -14.57
C CYS A 7 2.77 4.06 -13.86
N ASN A 8 2.15 4.73 -12.90
CA ASN A 8 2.81 5.81 -12.17
C ASN A 8 3.84 5.33 -11.14
N MET A 9 3.89 4.01 -10.87
CA MET A 9 4.80 3.42 -9.88
C MET A 9 6.14 2.98 -10.48
N CYS A 10 6.15 2.43 -11.70
CA CYS A 10 7.37 1.99 -12.38
C CYS A 10 7.60 2.62 -13.75
N GLY A 11 6.62 3.37 -14.28
CA GLY A 11 6.70 3.99 -15.60
C GLY A 11 6.39 3.05 -16.76
N ALA A 12 6.01 1.79 -16.54
CA ALA A 12 5.63 0.85 -17.59
C ALA A 12 4.41 1.36 -18.38
N VAL A 13 4.40 1.14 -19.70
CA VAL A 13 3.33 1.58 -20.59
C VAL A 13 2.56 0.38 -21.12
N PHE A 14 1.24 0.47 -21.07
CA PHE A 14 0.32 -0.58 -21.51
C PHE A 14 -0.63 -0.05 -22.58
N ALA A 15 -1.07 -0.96 -23.46
CA ALA A 15 -1.98 -0.64 -24.56
C ALA A 15 -3.42 -0.42 -24.08
N THR A 16 -3.80 -1.03 -22.97
CA THR A 16 -5.14 -0.93 -22.39
C THR A 16 -5.13 -0.65 -20.89
N GLN A 17 -6.23 -0.09 -20.38
CA GLN A 17 -6.42 0.15 -18.95
C GLN A 17 -6.47 -1.15 -18.14
N SER A 18 -7.03 -2.24 -18.70
CA SER A 18 -7.07 -3.55 -18.03
C SER A 18 -5.68 -4.14 -17.82
N GLU A 19 -4.79 -4.01 -18.80
CA GLU A 19 -3.40 -4.46 -18.67
C GLU A 19 -2.66 -3.64 -17.60
N LEU A 20 -2.88 -2.32 -17.57
CA LEU A 20 -2.33 -1.47 -16.52
C LEU A 20 -2.86 -1.87 -15.13
N MET A 21 -4.15 -2.16 -15.01
CA MET A 21 -4.78 -2.59 -13.75
C MET A 21 -4.26 -3.96 -13.29
N ASP A 22 -4.16 -4.95 -14.17
CA ASP A 22 -3.60 -6.27 -13.84
C ASP A 22 -2.12 -6.16 -13.46
N HIS A 23 -1.33 -5.37 -14.21
CA HIS A 23 0.04 -5.06 -13.84
C HIS A 23 0.13 -4.39 -12.46
N ALA A 24 -0.71 -3.38 -12.20
CA ALA A 24 -0.75 -2.69 -10.93
C ALA A 24 -1.12 -3.64 -9.78
N ALA A 25 -2.07 -4.55 -10.00
CA ALA A 25 -2.49 -5.51 -9.00
C ALA A 25 -1.44 -6.61 -8.73
N ARG A 26 -0.65 -7.01 -9.75
CA ARG A 26 0.33 -8.11 -9.64
C ARG A 26 1.74 -7.65 -9.26
N SER A 27 2.24 -6.62 -9.93
CA SER A 27 3.63 -6.13 -9.80
C SER A 27 3.77 -5.08 -8.69
N HIS A 28 2.63 -4.53 -8.31
CA HIS A 28 2.48 -3.28 -7.57
C HIS A 28 1.37 -3.41 -6.52
N SER A 29 1.04 -4.66 -6.18
CA SER A 29 0.14 -5.03 -5.10
C SER A 29 0.65 -4.46 -3.78
N GLN A 30 0.44 -3.17 -3.58
CA GLN A 30 0.62 -2.49 -2.30
C GLN A 30 -0.60 -2.78 -1.43
N THR A 31 -1.01 -4.04 -1.34
CA THR A 31 -1.83 -4.55 -0.23
C THR A 31 -0.93 -4.81 0.99
N SER A 32 0.07 -3.94 1.16
CA SER A 32 0.67 -3.66 2.45
C SER A 32 0.31 -2.21 2.77
N ALA A 33 -0.96 -1.83 2.60
CA ALA A 33 -1.50 -0.74 3.38
C ALA A 33 -1.56 -1.29 4.81
N PRO A 34 -0.64 -0.91 5.71
CA PRO A 34 -0.86 -1.16 7.11
C PRO A 34 -2.20 -0.54 7.51
N GLN A 35 -3.21 -1.39 7.67
CA GLN A 35 -4.58 -0.99 7.96
C GLN A 35 -4.65 -0.33 9.36
N TYR A 36 -3.67 -0.68 10.21
CA TYR A 36 -3.67 -0.39 11.64
C TYR A 36 -2.62 0.69 11.94
N ARG A 37 -3.04 1.95 11.89
CA ARG A 37 -2.22 3.10 12.25
C ARG A 37 -2.35 3.41 13.74
N CYS A 38 -1.24 3.67 14.41
CA CYS A 38 -1.24 4.18 15.77
C CYS A 38 -1.57 5.68 15.78
N ASP A 39 -2.61 6.08 16.49
CA ASP A 39 -2.98 7.50 16.63
C ASP A 39 -1.97 8.34 17.42
N LYS A 40 -1.19 7.73 18.31
CA LYS A 40 -0.23 8.46 19.16
C LYS A 40 1.05 8.87 18.42
N CYS A 41 1.57 8.01 17.54
CA CYS A 41 2.85 8.25 16.85
C CYS A 41 2.76 8.18 15.32
N GLY A 42 1.61 7.78 14.76
CA GLY A 42 1.39 7.70 13.32
C GLY A 42 2.06 6.51 12.62
N VAL A 43 2.69 5.59 13.36
CA VAL A 43 3.28 4.37 12.82
C VAL A 43 2.17 3.41 12.38
N SER A 44 2.36 2.78 11.23
CA SER A 44 1.36 1.91 10.63
C SER A 44 1.84 0.46 10.58
N PHE A 45 0.98 -0.46 11.02
CA PHE A 45 1.22 -1.90 11.14
C PHE A 45 0.33 -2.74 10.22
N LYS A 46 0.82 -3.92 9.83
CA LYS A 46 0.11 -4.80 8.88
C LYS A 46 -1.03 -5.54 9.56
N THR A 47 -0.93 -5.80 10.87
CA THR A 47 -1.98 -6.47 11.66
C THR A 47 -2.36 -5.68 12.92
N GLN A 48 -3.54 -6.00 13.46
CA GLN A 48 -4.03 -5.41 14.70
C GLN A 48 -3.18 -5.84 15.92
N GLU A 49 -2.64 -7.06 15.90
CA GLU A 49 -1.78 -7.60 16.95
C GLU A 49 -0.46 -6.82 17.05
N GLU A 50 0.15 -6.48 15.91
CA GLU A 50 1.35 -5.64 15.86
C GLU A 50 1.08 -4.24 16.42
N LEU A 51 -0.06 -3.62 16.05
CA LEU A 51 -0.47 -2.33 16.60
C LEU A 51 -0.71 -2.42 18.12
N MET A 52 -1.37 -3.47 18.61
CA MET A 52 -1.62 -3.66 20.05
C MET A 52 -0.33 -3.87 20.83
N ALA A 53 0.59 -4.70 20.33
CA ALA A 53 1.88 -4.91 20.96
C ALA A 53 2.70 -3.62 21.01
N HIS A 54 2.71 -2.84 19.93
CA HIS A 54 3.33 -1.53 19.88
C HIS A 54 2.68 -0.56 20.88
N ALA A 55 1.35 -0.43 20.89
CA ALA A 55 0.66 0.47 21.81
C ALA A 55 0.92 0.10 23.27
N LYS A 56 1.03 -1.19 23.58
CA LYS A 56 1.30 -1.69 24.93
C LYS A 56 2.74 -1.49 25.38
N SER A 57 3.73 -1.56 24.48
CA SER A 57 5.16 -1.41 24.84
C SER A 57 5.68 0.01 24.67
N SER A 58 5.27 0.68 23.60
CA SER A 58 5.79 1.99 23.17
C SER A 58 4.96 3.15 23.71
N HIS A 59 3.72 2.88 24.13
CA HIS A 59 2.81 3.86 24.72
C HIS A 59 2.24 3.42 26.07
N ALA A 60 2.93 2.49 26.75
CA ALA A 60 2.75 2.27 28.18
C ALA A 60 2.93 3.62 28.90
N MET A 61 1.91 3.97 29.68
CA MET A 61 1.89 5.14 30.54
C MET A 61 2.84 4.97 31.72
#